data_AF-A0A7X9XK63-F1
#
_entry.id   AF-A0A7X9XK63-F1
#
_cell.length_a   1.000
_cell.length_b   1.000
_cell.length_c   1.000
_cell.angle_alpha   90.00
_cell.angle_beta   90.00
_cell.angle_gamma   90.00
#
_symmetry.space_group_name_H-M   'P 1'
#
loop_
_entity.id
_entity.type
_entity.pdbx_description
1 polymer ?
#
loop_
_entity_poly.entity_id
_entity_poly.type
_entity_poly.pdbx_seq_one_letter_code
_entity_poly.pdbx_strand_id
1 'polypeptide(L)'
;MKILFIVMGILSLFSSCSGKKKKQQEKEKLYSWRPSESAPYLYPTTIHVGYFGMPDKSTVYIPSKSLVGNVWGVGQSLHVVGEKYKPLPEAIEIVWLSFTEKQILFCFGVVAKKQITIVI
;
A
#
# COMPACT_ATOMS: atom_id res chain seq x y z
N MET A 1 -29.66 52.84 -20.97
CA MET A 1 -28.45 52.40 -20.24
C MET A 1 -28.79 51.90 -18.83
N LYS A 2 -29.62 50.83 -18.72
CA LYS A 2 -30.04 50.25 -17.43
C LYS A 2 -29.77 48.74 -17.34
N ILE A 3 -29.63 48.07 -18.48
CA ILE A 3 -29.30 46.63 -18.59
C ILE A 3 -27.82 46.33 -18.33
N LEU A 4 -26.91 47.29 -18.52
CA LEU A 4 -25.47 47.08 -18.33
C LEU A 4 -25.08 46.89 -16.85
N PHE A 5 -25.88 47.38 -15.90
CA PHE A 5 -25.60 47.26 -14.47
C PHE A 5 -26.05 45.93 -13.86
N ILE A 6 -26.98 45.21 -14.51
CA ILE A 6 -27.53 43.96 -13.98
C ILE A 6 -26.55 42.79 -14.16
N VAL A 7 -25.75 42.82 -15.23
CA VAL A 7 -24.76 41.76 -15.54
C VAL A 7 -23.54 41.81 -14.61
N MET A 8 -23.20 42.99 -14.09
CA MET A 8 -22.04 43.18 -13.20
C MET A 8 -22.31 42.72 -11.74
N GLY A 9 -23.59 42.62 -11.34
CA GLY A 9 -23.99 42.24 -9.97
C GLY A 9 -24.03 40.74 -9.69
N ILE A 10 -24.08 39.90 -10.74
CA ILE A 10 -24.14 38.43 -10.61
C ILE A 10 -22.74 37.80 -10.57
N LEU A 11 -21.71 38.54 -10.97
CA LEU A 11 -20.34 38.02 -11.07
C LEU A 11 -19.59 37.99 -9.72
N SER A 12 -20.11 38.64 -8.67
CA SER A 12 -19.47 38.73 -7.36
C SER A 12 -19.84 37.59 -6.39
N LEU A 13 -20.76 36.69 -6.76
CA LEU A 13 -21.20 35.57 -5.89
C LEU A 13 -20.36 34.29 -6.01
N PHE A 14 -19.36 34.25 -6.90
CA PHE A 14 -18.39 33.14 -6.99
C PHE A 14 -17.02 33.50 -6.43
N SER A 15 -16.97 34.31 -5.36
CA SER A 15 -15.81 34.33 -4.45
C SER A 15 -15.79 33.01 -3.66
N SER A 16 -15.53 31.94 -4.40
CA SER A 16 -15.27 30.61 -3.91
C SER A 16 -14.18 30.71 -2.86
N CYS A 17 -14.50 30.31 -1.64
CA CYS A 17 -13.52 30.01 -0.61
C CYS A 17 -12.51 29.02 -1.19
N SER A 18 -11.40 29.51 -1.73
CA SER A 18 -10.19 28.73 -1.88
C SER A 18 -9.62 28.56 -0.47
N GLY A 19 -10.28 27.68 0.30
CA GLY A 19 -9.69 27.07 1.47
C GLY A 19 -8.45 26.38 0.97
N LYS A 20 -7.30 27.07 1.09
CA LYS A 20 -5.99 26.45 0.98
C LYS A 20 -5.98 25.36 2.03
N LYS A 21 -6.36 24.13 1.66
CA LYS A 21 -5.98 22.95 2.41
C LYS A 21 -4.46 23.00 2.41
N LYS A 22 -3.89 23.48 3.51
CA LYS A 22 -2.50 23.17 3.83
C LYS A 22 -2.47 21.66 3.76
N LYS A 23 -1.90 21.10 2.68
CA LYS A 23 -1.27 19.79 2.77
C LYS A 23 -0.22 20.00 3.85
N GLN A 24 -0.59 19.73 5.10
CA GLN A 24 0.40 19.40 6.10
C GLN A 24 1.15 18.25 5.44
N GLN A 25 2.37 18.55 5.02
CA GLN A 25 3.34 17.54 4.68
C GLN A 25 3.58 16.83 6.02
N GLU A 26 2.74 15.84 6.33
CA GLU A 26 2.94 14.99 7.49
C GLU A 26 4.33 14.40 7.28
N LYS A 27 5.27 14.79 8.13
CA LYS A 27 6.63 14.28 8.08
C LYS A 27 6.51 12.76 8.12
N GLU A 28 6.94 12.10 7.05
CA GLU A 28 6.67 10.70 6.85
C GLU A 28 7.27 9.91 8.01
N LYS A 29 6.41 9.29 8.83
CA LYS A 29 6.86 8.53 9.99
C LYS A 29 7.67 7.34 9.49
N LEU A 30 8.87 7.16 10.02
CA LEU A 30 9.73 6.04 9.68
C LEU A 30 9.52 4.90 10.69
N TYR A 31 9.51 3.68 10.18
CA TYR A 31 9.25 2.47 10.97
C TYR A 31 10.34 1.44 10.74
N SER A 32 10.60 0.63 11.77
CA SER A 32 11.46 -0.54 11.64
C SER A 32 10.65 -1.74 11.19
N TRP A 33 10.75 -2.10 9.92
CA TRP A 33 10.05 -3.24 9.34
C TRP A 33 10.90 -3.97 8.28
N ARG A 34 10.52 -5.22 7.99
CA ARG A 34 11.12 -6.05 6.94
C ARG A 34 10.01 -6.85 6.23
N PRO A 35 10.13 -7.07 4.91
CA PRO A 35 9.18 -7.91 4.19
C PRO A 35 9.31 -9.37 4.64
N SER A 36 8.16 -10.03 4.79
CA SER A 36 8.07 -11.44 5.13
C SER A 36 6.68 -11.95 4.73
N GLU A 37 6.57 -13.26 4.59
CA GLU A 37 5.41 -13.99 4.13
C GLU A 37 4.95 -15.01 5.17
N SER A 38 3.66 -15.26 5.22
CA SER A 38 3.06 -16.32 6.02
C SER A 38 1.77 -16.79 5.37
N ALA A 39 1.39 -18.04 5.63
CA ALA A 39 0.17 -18.62 5.12
C ALA A 39 -0.43 -19.59 6.15
N PRO A 40 -1.75 -19.80 6.16
CA PRO A 40 -2.41 -20.73 7.07
C PRO A 40 -1.91 -22.15 6.83
N TYR A 41 -1.89 -22.94 7.90
CA TYR A 41 -1.53 -24.35 7.83
C TYR A 41 -2.35 -25.15 6.78
N LEU A 42 -3.66 -24.86 6.68
CA LEU A 42 -4.57 -25.56 5.75
C LEU A 42 -4.55 -24.98 4.32
N TYR A 43 -3.83 -23.89 4.09
CA TYR A 43 -3.70 -23.24 2.78
C TYR A 43 -2.22 -22.99 2.45
N PRO A 44 -1.41 -24.06 2.33
CA PRO A 44 -0.03 -23.91 1.95
C PRO A 44 0.08 -23.32 0.53
N THR A 45 1.08 -22.47 0.35
CA THR A 45 1.29 -21.67 -0.85
C THR A 45 2.78 -21.48 -1.13
N THR A 46 3.11 -20.96 -2.31
CA THR A 46 4.40 -20.32 -2.56
C THR A 46 4.18 -19.02 -3.32
N ILE A 47 4.86 -17.95 -2.91
CA ILE A 47 4.83 -16.70 -3.67
C ILE A 47 5.68 -16.91 -4.92
N HIS A 48 5.08 -16.66 -6.07
CA HIS A 48 5.78 -16.62 -7.34
C HIS A 48 6.46 -15.26 -7.54
N VAL A 49 5.72 -14.17 -7.29
CA VAL A 49 6.20 -12.79 -7.38
C VAL A 49 5.53 -11.96 -6.31
N GLY A 50 6.27 -11.09 -5.61
CA GLY A 50 5.69 -10.21 -4.59
C GLY A 50 6.50 -8.94 -4.38
N TYR A 51 5.83 -7.79 -4.40
CA TYR A 51 6.42 -6.48 -4.14
C TYR A 51 5.52 -5.61 -3.26
N PHE A 52 6.16 -4.81 -2.43
CA PHE A 52 5.58 -3.62 -1.84
C PHE A 52 5.87 -2.40 -2.70
N GLY A 53 4.85 -1.57 -2.97
CA GLY A 53 5.01 -0.25 -3.56
C GLY A 53 5.26 0.82 -2.48
N MET A 54 6.36 1.56 -2.63
CA MET A 54 6.80 2.58 -1.67
C MET A 54 6.32 3.98 -2.07
N PRO A 55 6.25 4.94 -1.13
CA PRO A 55 5.83 6.32 -1.42
C PRO A 55 6.67 7.04 -2.49
N ASP A 56 7.96 6.72 -2.58
CA ASP A 56 8.91 7.24 -3.58
C ASP A 56 8.79 6.53 -4.94
N LYS A 57 7.80 5.66 -5.11
CA LYS A 57 7.54 4.80 -6.28
C LYS A 57 8.57 3.69 -6.49
N SER A 58 9.51 3.50 -5.55
CA SER A 58 10.36 2.30 -5.54
C SER A 58 9.55 1.08 -5.10
N THR A 59 10.14 -0.11 -5.27
CA THR A 59 9.54 -1.35 -4.81
C THR A 59 10.46 -2.11 -3.86
N VAL A 60 9.86 -2.84 -2.92
CA VAL A 60 10.57 -3.74 -2.00
C VAL A 60 10.08 -5.16 -2.23
N TYR A 61 10.99 -6.06 -2.60
CA TYR A 61 10.69 -7.47 -2.85
C TYR A 61 10.24 -8.19 -1.57
N ILE A 62 9.18 -9.00 -1.69
CA ILE A 62 8.68 -9.89 -0.64
C ILE A 62 9.32 -11.27 -0.81
N PRO A 63 10.10 -11.76 0.16
CA PRO A 63 10.75 -13.07 0.04
C PRO A 63 9.72 -14.21 0.03
N SER A 64 10.14 -15.35 -0.49
CA SER A 64 9.32 -16.56 -0.60
C SER A 64 10.14 -17.80 -0.31
N LYS A 65 9.58 -18.75 0.44
CA LYS A 65 10.05 -20.15 0.44
C LYS A 65 9.40 -20.96 -0.68
N SER A 66 10.01 -22.10 -0.99
CA SER A 66 9.39 -23.13 -1.83
C SER A 66 8.04 -23.62 -1.28
N LEU A 67 7.84 -23.57 0.03
CA LEU A 67 6.59 -23.89 0.72
C LEU A 67 6.39 -22.95 1.92
N VAL A 68 5.27 -22.25 1.93
CA VAL A 68 4.80 -21.36 2.99
C VAL A 68 3.45 -21.90 3.47
N GLY A 69 3.30 -22.29 4.74
CA GLY A 69 2.02 -22.91 5.17
C GLY A 69 2.06 -23.56 6.54
N ASN A 70 2.41 -22.79 7.58
CA ASN A 70 2.54 -23.31 8.95
C ASN A 70 1.72 -22.52 9.95
N VAL A 71 1.94 -21.20 10.00
CA VAL A 71 1.33 -20.33 11.01
C VAL A 71 0.92 -19.02 10.36
N TRP A 72 -0.33 -18.62 10.60
CA TRP A 72 -0.86 -17.33 10.16
C TRP A 72 -0.18 -16.18 10.90
N GLY A 73 0.26 -15.15 10.18
CA GLY A 73 0.80 -13.92 10.75
C GLY A 73 2.23 -14.01 11.31
N VAL A 74 2.88 -15.17 11.21
CA VAL A 74 4.28 -15.35 11.61
C VAL A 74 5.15 -15.49 10.37
N GLY A 75 5.91 -14.44 10.09
CA GLY A 75 6.81 -14.38 8.93
C GLY A 75 7.79 -15.56 8.85
N GLN A 76 7.88 -16.20 7.68
CA GLN A 76 8.66 -17.43 7.49
C GLN A 76 10.02 -17.18 6.84
N SER A 77 10.14 -16.23 5.92
CA SER A 77 11.42 -15.79 5.36
C SER A 77 11.77 -14.37 5.77
N LEU A 78 13.05 -14.08 5.76
CA LEU A 78 13.58 -12.76 6.08
C LEU A 78 14.38 -12.26 4.89
N HIS A 79 14.12 -11.02 4.49
CA HIS A 79 14.96 -10.29 3.56
C HIS A 79 15.30 -8.93 4.17
N VAL A 80 16.60 -8.66 4.35
CA VAL A 80 17.06 -7.38 4.86
C VAL A 80 17.14 -6.41 3.68
N VAL A 81 16.22 -5.45 3.64
CA VAL A 81 16.14 -4.47 2.56
C VAL A 81 16.30 -3.05 3.12
N GLY A 82 17.30 -2.34 2.58
CA GLY A 82 17.52 -0.92 2.81
C GLY A 82 17.80 -0.54 4.27
N GLU A 83 17.48 0.70 4.60
CA GLU A 83 17.69 1.24 5.94
C GLU A 83 16.79 0.56 6.99
N LYS A 84 17.26 0.58 8.25
CA LYS A 84 16.51 0.04 9.40
C LYS A 84 15.17 0.75 9.57
N TYR A 85 15.17 2.08 9.47
CA TYR A 85 13.98 2.92 9.60
C TYR A 85 13.64 3.49 8.23
N LYS A 86 12.46 3.13 7.72
CA LYS A 86 11.99 3.51 6.37
C LYS A 86 10.47 3.73 6.39
N PRO A 87 9.89 4.45 5.42
CA PRO A 87 8.44 4.63 5.36
C PRO A 87 7.71 3.29 5.22
N LEU A 88 6.41 3.27 5.53
CA LEU A 88 5.57 2.09 5.27
C LEU A 88 5.20 2.03 3.78
N PRO A 89 5.09 0.83 3.19
CA PRO A 89 4.46 0.63 1.89
C PRO A 89 3.10 1.30 1.79
N GLU A 90 2.77 1.77 0.59
CA GLU A 90 1.42 2.27 0.26
C GLU A 90 0.64 1.27 -0.59
N ALA A 91 1.31 0.30 -1.22
CA ALA A 91 0.68 -0.72 -2.03
C ALA A 91 1.36 -2.08 -1.88
N ILE A 92 0.64 -3.13 -2.27
CA ILE A 92 1.13 -4.49 -2.42
C ILE A 92 0.69 -5.03 -3.77
N GLU A 93 1.59 -5.75 -4.43
CA GLU A 93 1.32 -6.57 -5.59
C GLU A 93 1.92 -7.95 -5.36
N ILE A 94 1.10 -9.00 -5.47
CA ILE A 94 1.54 -10.36 -5.16
C ILE A 94 0.82 -11.40 -6.03
N VAL A 95 1.59 -12.35 -6.52
CA VAL A 95 1.16 -13.54 -7.25
C VAL A 95 1.64 -14.77 -6.48
N TRP A 96 0.73 -15.69 -6.17
CA TRP A 96 1.08 -16.92 -5.48
C TRP A 96 0.37 -18.13 -6.06
N LEU A 97 0.96 -19.30 -5.83
CA LEU A 97 0.37 -20.58 -6.17
C LEU A 97 -0.26 -21.18 -4.92
N SER A 98 -1.59 -21.28 -4.88
CA SER A 98 -2.30 -21.99 -3.81
C SER A 98 -2.29 -23.49 -4.08
N PHE A 99 -1.68 -24.27 -3.18
CA PHE A 99 -1.66 -25.72 -3.33
C PHE A 99 -3.02 -26.36 -3.02
N THR A 100 -3.77 -25.77 -2.11
CA THR A 100 -5.12 -26.22 -1.76
C THR A 100 -6.09 -26.01 -2.93
N GLU A 101 -6.03 -24.85 -3.57
CA GLU A 101 -6.95 -24.50 -4.67
C GLU A 101 -6.43 -24.92 -6.06
N LYS A 102 -5.15 -25.33 -6.15
CA LYS A 102 -4.47 -25.74 -7.40
C LYS A 102 -4.53 -24.66 -8.49
N GLN A 103 -4.43 -23.40 -8.08
CA GLN A 103 -4.53 -22.25 -8.98
C GLN A 103 -3.55 -21.15 -8.59
N ILE A 104 -3.22 -20.32 -9.59
CA ILE A 104 -2.44 -19.11 -9.40
C ILE A 104 -3.40 -17.98 -9.06
N LEU A 105 -3.11 -17.29 -7.96
CA LEU A 105 -3.88 -16.16 -7.46
C LEU A 105 -3.05 -14.88 -7.55
N PHE A 106 -3.76 -13.77 -7.71
CA PHE A 106 -3.19 -12.42 -7.78
C PHE A 106 -3.93 -11.50 -6.83
N CYS A 107 -3.18 -10.66 -6.13
CA CYS A 107 -3.72 -9.58 -5.32
C CYS A 107 -2.94 -8.29 -5.57
N PHE A 108 -3.69 -7.22 -5.81
CA PHE A 108 -3.21 -5.85 -5.76
C PHE A 108 -4.05 -5.09 -4.74
N GLY A 109 -3.40 -4.31 -3.86
CA GLY A 109 -4.10 -3.58 -2.83
C GLY A 109 -3.33 -2.38 -2.30
N VAL A 110 -4.07 -1.43 -1.71
CA VAL A 110 -3.51 -0.30 -0.96
C VAL A 110 -3.30 -0.73 0.48
N VAL A 111 -2.11 -0.46 1.02
CA VAL A 111 -1.74 -0.87 2.38
C VAL A 111 -2.02 0.24 3.38
N ALA A 112 -2.77 -0.07 4.44
CA ALA A 112 -3.08 0.90 5.50
C ALA A 112 -1.86 1.14 6.43
N LYS A 113 -1.60 2.41 6.75
CA LYS A 113 -0.38 2.92 7.43
C LYS A 113 -0.21 2.55 8.92
N LYS A 114 -0.72 1.41 9.41
CA LYS A 114 -0.68 1.07 10.85
C LYS A 114 0.16 -0.14 11.25
N GLN A 115 0.29 -1.18 10.43
CA GLN A 115 1.23 -2.29 10.64
C GLN A 115 1.16 -3.20 9.40
N ILE A 116 2.29 -3.67 8.88
CA ILE A 116 2.31 -4.43 7.63
C ILE A 116 2.95 -5.79 7.87
N THR A 117 2.10 -6.75 8.21
CA THR A 117 2.38 -8.17 8.02
C THR A 117 1.60 -8.58 6.79
N ILE A 118 2.27 -9.05 5.75
CA ILE A 118 1.55 -9.66 4.62
C ILE A 118 1.17 -11.05 5.03
N VAL A 119 -0.12 -11.31 4.89
CA VAL A 119 -0.70 -12.61 5.16
C VAL A 119 -1.44 -13.05 3.91
N ILE A 120 -1.10 -14.24 3.42
CA ILE A 120 -1.59 -14.81 2.17
C ILE A 120 -2.38 -16.06 2.49
#